data_AF-A0A7C6R3T3-F1
#
_entry.id   AF-A0A7C6R3T3-F1
#
_cell.length_a   1.000
_cell.length_b   1.000
_cell.length_c   1.000
_cell.angle_alpha   90.00
_cell.angle_beta   90.00
_cell.angle_gamma   90.00
#
_symmetry.space_group_name_H-M   'P 1'
#
loop_
_entity.id
_entity.type
_entity.pdbx_description
1 polymer ?
#
loop_
_entity_poly.entity_id
_entity_poly.type
_entity_poly.pdbx_seq_one_letter_code
_entity_poly.pdbx_strand_id
1 'polypeptide(L)'
;MIKKIKWRVIFAFALSLILLTMPAAIGFAGAKAVEKTGFPDIFSLVRDGVGNSAWALGIRSYKVESVNNNEIIVEFSGTSPSLQGILRIKWDNPKKASMKLVREEGTLSVVWDGNIGELSLSDMKARSASIRFNSDTKSWVAKSDFSWSIIKENGEDVKLMGAIASDFNQARMQKLSKQQNPLIQATSICPDYSNPIKGGTFGTTKSDACYKARGYVASECSNQYCWGCYSYKSTNCDCICTPGLGDFYCYCEITGFPCKDCEY
;
A
#
# COMPACT_ATOMS: atom_id res chain seq x y z
N MET A 1 -17.85 -36.58 -58.75
CA MET A 1 -17.33 -36.53 -57.36
C MET A 1 -16.67 -35.17 -57.08
N ILE A 2 -17.39 -34.04 -57.27
CA ILE A 2 -16.87 -32.67 -57.07
C ILE A 2 -18.03 -31.76 -56.62
N LYS A 3 -18.49 -31.88 -55.37
CA LYS A 3 -19.53 -30.96 -54.82
C LYS A 3 -19.43 -30.65 -53.32
N LYS A 4 -18.42 -31.15 -52.59
CA LYS A 4 -18.34 -30.98 -51.12
C LYS A 4 -17.31 -29.96 -50.60
N ILE A 5 -16.56 -29.28 -51.46
CA ILE A 5 -15.48 -28.36 -51.02
C ILE A 5 -15.92 -26.88 -50.92
N LYS A 6 -17.05 -26.48 -51.51
CA LYS A 6 -17.43 -25.04 -51.56
C LYS A 6 -18.05 -24.45 -50.27
N TRP A 7 -18.47 -25.26 -49.29
CA TRP A 7 -19.17 -24.74 -48.11
C TRP A 7 -18.23 -24.31 -46.95
N ARG A 8 -17.02 -24.85 -46.86
CA ARG A 8 -16.10 -24.52 -45.76
C ARG A 8 -15.40 -23.17 -45.93
N VAL A 9 -15.21 -22.71 -47.18
CA VAL A 9 -14.56 -21.42 -47.46
C VAL A 9 -15.53 -20.25 -47.28
N ILE A 10 -16.82 -20.45 -47.56
CA ILE A 10 -17.85 -19.40 -47.39
C ILE A 10 -18.10 -19.10 -45.89
N PHE A 11 -18.03 -20.12 -45.03
CA PHE A 11 -18.23 -19.94 -43.58
C PHE A 11 -17.04 -19.23 -42.90
N ALA A 12 -15.82 -19.43 -43.39
CA ALA A 12 -14.63 -18.76 -42.85
C ALA A 12 -14.61 -17.25 -43.18
N PHE A 13 -15.14 -16.84 -44.34
CA PHE A 13 -15.20 -15.42 -44.72
C PHE A 13 -16.34 -14.65 -44.03
N ALA A 14 -17.47 -15.29 -43.73
CA ALA A 14 -18.56 -14.65 -43.00
C ALA A 14 -18.22 -14.39 -41.51
N LEU A 15 -17.44 -15.27 -40.87
CA LEU A 15 -17.03 -15.09 -39.47
C LEU A 15 -15.94 -14.01 -39.32
N SER A 16 -15.09 -13.84 -40.35
CA SER A 16 -14.04 -12.81 -40.37
C SER A 16 -14.59 -11.40 -40.57
N LEU A 17 -15.75 -11.25 -41.23
CA LEU A 17 -16.38 -9.95 -41.48
C LEU A 17 -17.20 -9.43 -40.28
N ILE A 18 -17.64 -10.33 -39.38
CA ILE A 18 -18.35 -9.94 -38.14
C ILE A 18 -17.36 -9.47 -37.06
N LEU A 19 -16.09 -9.91 -37.12
CA LEU A 19 -15.04 -9.48 -36.19
C LEU A 19 -14.34 -8.17 -36.58
N LEU A 20 -14.65 -7.59 -37.75
CA LEU A 20 -14.00 -6.36 -38.25
C LEU A 20 -14.92 -5.12 -38.26
N THR A 21 -16.16 -5.21 -37.76
CA THR A 21 -17.10 -4.07 -37.73
C THR A 21 -17.50 -3.59 -36.34
N MET A 22 -16.79 -3.99 -35.28
CA MET A 22 -16.97 -3.39 -33.96
C MET A 22 -15.68 -2.83 -33.35
N PRO A 23 -15.21 -1.68 -33.85
CA PRO A 23 -14.56 -0.72 -32.98
C PRO A 23 -15.07 0.70 -33.21
N ALA A 24 -16.37 0.98 -33.00
CA ALA A 24 -16.90 2.35 -32.99
C ALA A 24 -18.36 2.45 -32.51
N ALA A 25 -18.75 1.83 -31.39
CA ALA A 25 -20.11 2.04 -30.85
C ALA A 25 -20.27 1.80 -29.34
N ILE A 26 -19.19 1.84 -28.57
CA ILE A 26 -19.25 2.02 -27.11
C ILE A 26 -18.39 3.22 -26.72
N GLY A 27 -18.41 4.25 -27.55
CA GLY A 27 -18.24 5.63 -27.12
C GLY A 27 -19.64 6.21 -26.99
N PHE A 28 -19.88 7.01 -25.95
CA PHE A 28 -21.12 7.79 -25.77
C PHE A 28 -22.39 7.05 -25.33
N ALA A 29 -22.36 6.41 -24.15
CA ALA A 29 -23.59 6.26 -23.34
C ALA A 29 -23.32 6.23 -21.81
N GLY A 30 -22.16 6.68 -21.35
CA GLY A 30 -21.80 6.72 -19.92
C GLY A 30 -21.45 8.11 -19.36
N ALA A 31 -21.57 9.17 -20.17
CA ALA A 31 -21.19 10.54 -19.78
C ALA A 31 -22.29 11.31 -19.00
N LYS A 32 -23.36 10.64 -18.56
CA LYS A 32 -24.44 11.25 -17.75
C LYS A 32 -24.84 10.37 -16.56
N ALA A 33 -23.85 9.94 -15.79
CA ALA A 33 -24.01 9.57 -14.38
C ALA A 33 -22.86 10.13 -13.51
N VAL A 34 -22.13 11.09 -14.07
CA VAL A 34 -20.96 11.76 -13.50
C VAL A 34 -21.45 12.99 -12.74
N GLU A 35 -22.11 12.80 -11.59
CA GLU A 35 -22.22 13.90 -10.61
C GLU A 35 -22.60 13.50 -9.17
N LYS A 36 -22.80 12.22 -8.83
CA LYS A 36 -23.24 11.87 -7.45
C LYS A 36 -22.55 10.71 -6.75
N THR A 37 -21.49 10.15 -7.32
CA THR A 37 -20.68 9.13 -6.62
C THR A 37 -19.23 9.45 -6.83
N GLY A 38 -18.50 9.70 -5.73
CA GLY A 38 -17.06 10.01 -5.76
C GLY A 38 -16.31 9.07 -6.69
N PHE A 39 -15.63 9.64 -7.68
CA PHE A 39 -14.94 8.88 -8.71
C PHE A 39 -13.92 7.92 -8.11
N PRO A 40 -13.98 6.61 -8.41
CA PRO A 40 -12.78 5.82 -8.47
C PRO A 40 -11.96 6.34 -9.66
N ASP A 41 -10.71 6.67 -9.38
CA ASP A 41 -9.69 7.10 -10.34
C ASP A 41 -9.74 6.18 -11.57
N ILE A 42 -9.82 6.73 -12.79
CA ILE A 42 -9.97 5.95 -14.03
C ILE A 42 -8.74 5.04 -14.24
N PHE A 43 -7.62 5.34 -13.58
CA PHE A 43 -6.44 4.49 -13.47
C PHE A 43 -6.61 3.23 -12.58
N SER A 44 -7.69 3.13 -11.80
CA SER A 44 -7.99 1.96 -10.97
C SER A 44 -8.54 0.77 -11.77
N LEU A 45 -9.11 1.00 -12.96
CA LEU A 45 -9.68 -0.05 -13.80
C LEU A 45 -8.65 -0.93 -14.53
N VAL A 46 -7.36 -0.54 -14.52
CA VAL A 46 -6.24 -1.27 -15.16
C VAL A 46 -5.23 -1.79 -14.14
N ARG A 47 -5.39 -1.47 -12.84
CA ARG A 47 -4.50 -1.94 -11.78
C ARG A 47 -5.10 -3.19 -11.17
N ASP A 48 -4.62 -4.36 -11.61
CA ASP A 48 -4.98 -5.66 -11.02
C ASP A 48 -4.45 -5.77 -9.58
N GLY A 49 -5.10 -5.08 -8.64
CA GLY A 49 -4.76 -5.12 -7.21
C GLY A 49 -3.43 -4.47 -6.82
N VAL A 50 -2.69 -3.87 -7.76
CA VAL A 50 -1.39 -3.21 -7.50
C VAL A 50 -1.59 -1.81 -6.92
N GLY A 51 -1.05 -1.55 -5.73
CA GLY A 51 -1.14 -0.26 -5.09
C GLY A 51 -0.19 0.78 -5.67
N ASN A 52 -0.46 2.05 -5.32
CA ASN A 52 0.20 3.22 -5.93
C ASN A 52 1.73 3.18 -5.80
N SER A 53 2.25 2.81 -4.62
CA SER A 53 3.69 2.77 -4.35
C SER A 53 4.38 1.70 -5.19
N ALA A 54 3.81 0.49 -5.29
CA ALA A 54 4.38 -0.57 -6.12
C ALA A 54 4.27 -0.24 -7.61
N TRP A 55 3.15 0.35 -8.04
CA TRP A 55 2.97 0.83 -9.40
C TRP A 55 4.02 1.88 -9.79
N ALA A 56 4.30 2.84 -8.89
CA ALA A 56 5.33 3.86 -9.09
C ALA A 56 6.75 3.26 -9.22
N LEU A 57 7.00 2.12 -8.59
CA LEU A 57 8.24 1.34 -8.74
C LEU A 57 8.25 0.42 -9.96
N GLY A 58 7.25 0.52 -10.85
CA GLY A 58 7.22 -0.24 -12.10
C GLY A 58 6.53 -1.59 -12.04
N ILE A 59 5.93 -1.98 -10.90
CA ILE A 59 5.12 -3.21 -10.80
C ILE A 59 3.79 -3.03 -11.53
N ARG A 60 3.34 -4.09 -12.21
CA ARG A 60 2.15 -4.07 -13.05
C ARG A 60 1.13 -5.14 -12.71
N SER A 61 1.54 -6.27 -12.14
CA SER A 61 0.62 -7.32 -11.73
C SER A 61 1.11 -8.12 -10.55
N TYR A 62 0.16 -8.75 -9.86
CA TYR A 62 0.37 -9.74 -8.81
C TYR A 62 -0.38 -11.03 -9.12
N LYS A 63 0.22 -12.15 -8.72
CA LYS A 63 -0.43 -13.45 -8.59
C LYS A 63 -0.16 -13.96 -7.17
N VAL A 64 -1.22 -14.12 -6.39
CA VAL A 64 -1.14 -14.56 -4.99
C VAL A 64 -1.36 -16.07 -4.96
N GLU A 65 -0.34 -16.84 -4.57
CA GLU A 65 -0.39 -18.31 -4.66
C GLU A 65 -0.80 -18.99 -3.34
N SER A 66 -0.47 -18.39 -2.20
CA SER A 66 -0.81 -18.95 -0.89
C SER A 66 -1.06 -17.83 0.10
N VAL A 67 -2.15 -17.95 0.83
CA VAL A 67 -2.46 -17.18 2.04
C VAL A 67 -2.72 -18.20 3.14
N ASN A 68 -1.71 -18.50 3.95
CA ASN A 68 -1.97 -19.09 5.26
C ASN A 68 -2.15 -17.95 6.27
N ASN A 69 -2.65 -18.21 7.48
CA ASN A 69 -3.13 -17.16 8.39
C ASN A 69 -2.12 -16.01 8.65
N ASN A 70 -0.82 -16.22 8.45
CA ASN A 70 0.23 -15.21 8.65
C ASN A 70 1.27 -15.11 7.52
N GLU A 71 1.16 -15.85 6.41
CA GLU A 71 2.13 -15.82 5.31
C GLU A 71 1.43 -15.72 3.96
N ILE A 72 1.93 -14.80 3.13
CA ILE A 72 1.47 -14.55 1.77
C ILE A 72 2.63 -14.73 0.80
N ILE A 73 2.41 -15.48 -0.27
CA ILE A 73 3.35 -15.63 -1.38
C ILE A 73 2.80 -14.87 -2.59
N VAL A 74 3.55 -13.86 -3.03
CA VAL A 74 3.20 -12.97 -4.13
C VAL A 74 4.21 -13.15 -5.25
N GLU A 75 3.78 -13.77 -6.34
CA GLU A 75 4.47 -13.68 -7.62
C GLU A 75 4.12 -12.32 -8.24
N PHE A 76 5.12 -11.54 -8.65
CA PHE A 76 4.90 -10.20 -9.20
C PHE A 76 5.64 -10.01 -10.52
N SER A 77 5.10 -9.14 -11.37
CA SER A 77 5.75 -8.73 -12.60
C SER A 77 5.67 -7.22 -12.82
N GLY A 78 6.65 -6.67 -13.52
CA GLY A 78 6.78 -5.24 -13.76
C GLY A 78 7.13 -4.89 -15.21
N THR A 79 7.49 -3.62 -15.42
CA THR A 79 7.83 -3.07 -16.74
C THR A 79 9.11 -3.62 -17.36
N SER A 80 9.93 -4.34 -16.60
CA SER A 80 11.16 -4.98 -17.07
C SER A 80 11.32 -6.36 -16.42
N PRO A 81 12.13 -7.26 -17.03
CA PRO A 81 12.42 -8.57 -16.45
C PRO A 81 13.04 -8.50 -15.05
N SER A 82 13.86 -7.49 -14.76
CA SER A 82 14.45 -7.25 -13.44
C SER A 82 13.41 -6.92 -12.34
N LEU A 83 12.19 -6.54 -12.71
CA LEU A 83 11.08 -6.25 -11.81
C LEU A 83 10.09 -7.42 -11.73
N GLN A 84 10.58 -8.63 -11.92
CA GLN A 84 9.84 -9.87 -11.75
C GLN A 84 10.44 -10.66 -10.58
N GLY A 85 9.63 -11.48 -9.93
CA GLY A 85 10.09 -12.33 -8.84
C GLY A 85 8.98 -12.82 -7.93
N ILE A 86 9.39 -13.46 -6.84
CA ILE A 86 8.48 -13.95 -5.81
C ILE A 86 8.82 -13.26 -4.49
N LEU A 87 7.84 -12.60 -3.88
CA LEU A 87 7.95 -12.04 -2.54
C LEU A 87 7.13 -12.89 -1.56
N ARG A 88 7.81 -13.47 -0.57
CA ARG A 88 7.16 -14.12 0.57
C ARG A 88 7.09 -13.12 1.72
N ILE A 89 5.91 -12.86 2.24
CA ILE A 89 5.67 -11.95 3.35
C ILE A 89 5.06 -12.75 4.49
N LYS A 90 5.77 -12.83 5.62
CA LYS A 90 5.29 -13.45 6.85
C LYS A 90 5.09 -12.37 7.92
N TRP A 91 3.87 -12.21 8.40
CA TRP A 91 3.52 -11.30 9.49
C TRP A 91 3.60 -12.04 10.81
N ASP A 92 4.50 -11.60 11.71
CA ASP A 92 4.51 -12.09 13.09
C ASP A 92 3.39 -11.42 13.90
N ASN A 93 3.09 -10.17 13.58
CA ASN A 93 1.96 -9.38 14.06
C ASN A 93 1.69 -8.20 13.08
N PRO A 94 0.63 -7.39 13.26
CA PRO A 94 0.30 -6.31 12.32
C PRO A 94 1.38 -5.22 12.16
N LYS A 95 2.39 -5.18 13.03
CA LYS A 95 3.49 -4.22 13.03
C LYS A 95 4.85 -4.86 12.70
N LYS A 96 4.94 -6.18 12.57
CA LYS A 96 6.20 -6.91 12.35
C LYS A 96 6.06 -7.90 11.20
N ALA A 97 6.94 -7.76 10.20
CA ALA A 97 6.96 -8.60 9.02
C ALA A 97 8.38 -9.08 8.69
N SER A 98 8.49 -10.35 8.30
CA SER A 98 9.65 -10.91 7.62
C SER A 98 9.32 -11.08 6.14
N MET A 99 10.14 -10.53 5.27
CA MET A 99 9.96 -10.52 3.82
C MET A 99 11.15 -11.20 3.15
N LYS A 100 10.91 -12.07 2.17
CA LYS A 100 11.95 -12.73 1.37
C LYS A 100 11.64 -12.57 -0.11
N LEU A 101 12.48 -11.81 -0.80
CA LEU A 101 12.44 -11.63 -2.24
C LEU A 101 13.34 -12.69 -2.89
N VAL A 102 12.77 -13.48 -3.80
CA VAL A 102 13.44 -14.54 -4.55
C VAL A 102 13.42 -14.18 -6.04
N ARG A 103 14.61 -14.15 -6.64
CA ARG A 103 14.84 -14.02 -8.09
C ARG A 103 15.91 -15.01 -8.54
N GLU A 104 16.21 -15.03 -9.85
CA GLU A 104 17.26 -15.90 -10.41
C GLU A 104 18.64 -15.63 -9.79
N GLU A 105 18.94 -14.37 -9.45
CA GLU A 105 20.23 -13.95 -8.92
C GLU A 105 20.43 -14.33 -7.45
N GLY A 106 19.37 -14.65 -6.72
CA GLY A 106 19.44 -15.05 -5.32
C GLY A 106 18.26 -14.64 -4.48
N THR A 107 18.47 -14.61 -3.16
CA THR A 107 17.46 -14.25 -2.16
C THR A 107 17.90 -13.04 -1.35
N LEU A 108 17.02 -12.05 -1.25
CA LEU A 108 17.14 -10.89 -0.37
C LEU A 108 16.11 -11.02 0.75
N SER A 109 16.54 -10.88 2.00
CA SER A 109 15.64 -10.96 3.15
C SER A 109 15.59 -9.64 3.92
N VAL A 110 14.39 -9.17 4.23
CA VAL A 110 14.16 -7.98 5.05
C VAL A 110 13.30 -8.37 6.24
N VAL A 111 13.68 -7.93 7.44
CA VAL A 111 12.83 -7.99 8.63
C VAL A 111 12.51 -6.56 9.04
N TRP A 112 11.22 -6.24 9.07
CA TRP A 112 10.69 -4.96 9.50
C TRP A 112 9.97 -5.12 10.83
N ASP A 113 10.42 -4.40 11.85
CA ASP A 113 9.78 -4.33 13.16
C ASP A 113 9.29 -2.90 13.44
N GLY A 114 8.07 -2.63 12.99
CA GLY A 114 7.38 -1.36 13.21
C GLY A 114 6.91 -1.14 14.65
N ASN A 115 7.18 -2.04 15.60
CA ASN A 115 6.99 -1.73 17.02
C ASN A 115 8.11 -0.84 17.57
N ILE A 116 9.33 -1.05 17.07
CA ILE A 116 10.54 -0.36 17.53
C ILE A 116 11.22 0.46 16.42
N GLY A 117 10.65 0.45 15.22
CA GLY A 117 11.21 1.14 14.06
C GLY A 117 12.55 0.55 13.63
N GLU A 118 12.65 -0.77 13.49
CA GLU A 118 13.89 -1.43 13.07
C GLU A 118 13.72 -2.11 11.71
N LEU A 119 14.70 -1.91 10.82
CA LEU A 119 14.81 -2.56 9.53
C LEU A 119 16.13 -3.33 9.49
N SER A 120 16.03 -4.65 9.39
CA SER A 120 17.17 -5.55 9.19
C SER A 120 17.13 -6.15 7.79
N LEU A 121 18.30 -6.27 7.16
CA LEU A 121 18.49 -6.74 5.79
C LEU A 121 19.58 -7.81 5.77
N SER A 122 19.35 -8.91 5.05
CA SER A 122 20.38 -9.87 4.65
C SER A 122 20.38 -9.96 3.13
N ASP A 123 21.49 -9.60 2.50
CA ASP A 123 21.61 -9.53 1.05
C ASP A 123 22.04 -10.86 0.40
N MET A 124 22.03 -10.88 -0.94
CA MET A 124 22.41 -12.05 -1.74
C MET A 124 23.89 -12.44 -1.57
N LYS A 125 24.73 -11.55 -1.02
CA LYS A 125 26.15 -11.77 -0.72
C LYS A 125 26.36 -12.21 0.74
N ALA A 126 25.29 -12.59 1.45
CA ALA A 126 25.29 -12.94 2.87
C ALA A 126 25.77 -11.81 3.80
N ARG A 127 25.75 -10.55 3.34
CA ARG A 127 26.03 -9.39 4.18
C ARG A 127 24.76 -9.00 4.93
N SER A 128 24.92 -8.53 6.16
CA SER A 128 23.81 -8.08 7.00
C SER A 128 23.91 -6.60 7.30
N ALA A 129 22.76 -5.92 7.33
CA ALA A 129 22.64 -4.52 7.72
C ALA A 129 21.45 -4.36 8.67
N SER A 130 21.54 -3.44 9.61
CA SER A 130 20.43 -3.08 10.49
C SER A 130 20.44 -1.58 10.75
N ILE A 131 19.27 -0.97 10.63
CA ILE A 131 19.02 0.43 10.98
C ILE A 131 17.83 0.48 11.93
N ARG A 132 17.86 1.43 12.85
CA ARG A 132 16.80 1.65 13.83
C ARG A 132 16.48 3.12 13.97
N PHE A 133 15.21 3.44 14.12
CA PHE A 133 14.75 4.78 14.41
C PHE A 133 15.05 5.13 15.87
N ASN A 134 15.74 6.25 16.08
CA ASN A 134 15.92 6.88 17.36
C ASN A 134 14.81 7.91 17.57
N SER A 135 13.94 7.68 18.55
CA SER A 135 12.80 8.56 18.86
C SER A 135 13.22 9.91 19.42
N ASP A 136 14.33 9.96 20.15
CA ASP A 136 14.80 11.17 20.84
C ASP A 136 15.36 12.18 19.84
N THR A 137 16.16 11.68 18.89
CA THR A 137 16.75 12.50 17.82
C THR A 137 15.88 12.56 16.57
N LYS A 138 14.76 11.83 16.55
CA LYS A 138 13.87 11.68 15.40
C LYS A 138 14.62 11.35 14.11
N SER A 139 15.53 10.37 14.16
CA SER A 139 16.39 10.03 13.03
C SER A 139 16.66 8.54 12.94
N TRP A 140 16.98 8.07 11.73
CA TRP A 140 17.41 6.70 11.51
C TRP A 140 18.90 6.55 11.80
N VAL A 141 19.27 5.57 12.61
CA VAL A 141 20.64 5.28 13.01
C VAL A 141 21.00 3.87 12.56
N ALA A 142 22.12 3.74 11.86
CA ALA A 142 22.66 2.44 11.50
C ALA A 142 23.42 1.80 12.65
N LYS A 143 23.36 0.47 12.71
CA LYS A 143 24.20 -0.31 13.64
C LYS A 143 25.70 -0.16 13.33
N SER A 144 26.05 0.10 12.08
CA SER A 144 27.42 0.32 11.61
C SER A 144 27.42 1.13 10.31
N ASP A 145 28.53 1.81 9.99
CA ASP A 145 28.66 2.56 8.72
C ASP A 145 28.43 1.69 7.49
N PHE A 146 28.86 0.42 7.55
CA PHE A 146 28.61 -0.57 6.49
C PHE A 146 27.13 -0.87 6.26
N SER A 147 26.28 -0.73 7.28
CA SER A 147 24.84 -1.01 7.14
C SER A 147 24.18 -0.05 6.16
N TRP A 148 24.56 1.24 6.16
CA TRP A 148 24.03 2.21 5.19
C TRP A 148 24.43 1.87 3.76
N SER A 149 25.67 1.46 3.54
CA SER A 149 26.16 1.06 2.22
C SER A 149 25.38 -0.13 1.66
N ILE A 150 25.18 -1.18 2.48
CA ILE A 150 24.43 -2.37 2.06
C ILE A 150 22.96 -2.02 1.77
N ILE A 151 22.31 -1.19 2.60
CA ILE A 151 20.92 -0.75 2.37
C ILE A 151 20.81 0.06 1.09
N LYS A 152 21.74 0.98 0.84
CA LYS A 152 21.75 1.81 -0.38
C LYS A 152 21.96 0.96 -1.64
N GLU A 153 22.89 0.00 -1.59
CA GLU A 153 23.16 -0.92 -2.71
C GLU A 153 21.95 -1.79 -3.07
N ASN A 154 21.14 -2.18 -2.07
CA ASN A 154 19.93 -2.98 -2.27
C ASN A 154 18.63 -2.13 -2.26
N GLY A 155 18.76 -0.80 -2.38
CA GLY A 155 17.69 0.13 -2.04
C GLY A 155 16.41 -0.04 -2.87
N GLU A 156 16.53 -0.30 -4.17
CA GLU A 156 15.37 -0.48 -5.05
C GLU A 156 14.55 -1.73 -4.69
N ASP A 157 15.23 -2.84 -4.38
CA ASP A 157 14.55 -4.06 -3.97
C ASP A 157 13.92 -3.92 -2.59
N VAL A 158 14.59 -3.27 -1.65
CA VAL A 158 14.04 -3.00 -0.31
C VAL A 158 12.79 -2.11 -0.39
N LYS A 159 12.79 -1.09 -1.26
CA LYS A 159 11.60 -0.26 -1.54
C LYS A 159 10.47 -1.11 -2.14
N LEU A 160 10.77 -1.94 -3.13
CA LEU A 160 9.80 -2.82 -3.78
C LEU A 160 9.16 -3.78 -2.79
N MET A 161 9.96 -4.41 -1.92
CA MET A 161 9.47 -5.27 -0.85
C MET A 161 8.52 -4.52 0.09
N GLY A 162 8.88 -3.30 0.49
CA GLY A 162 8.04 -2.46 1.34
C GLY A 162 6.75 -2.01 0.67
N ALA A 163 6.78 -1.73 -0.65
CA ALA A 163 5.63 -1.37 -1.45
C ALA A 163 4.62 -2.52 -1.52
N ILE A 164 5.07 -3.70 -1.93
CA ILE A 164 4.22 -4.90 -2.02
C ILE A 164 3.67 -5.27 -0.64
N ALA A 165 4.51 -5.23 0.41
CA ALA A 165 4.04 -5.49 1.78
C ALA A 165 2.99 -4.48 2.27
N SER A 166 3.08 -3.21 1.85
CA SER A 166 2.06 -2.20 2.14
C SER A 166 0.72 -2.52 1.49
N ASP A 167 0.72 -3.14 0.31
CA ASP A 167 -0.51 -3.54 -0.39
C ASP A 167 -1.21 -4.69 0.34
N PHE A 168 -0.43 -5.61 0.92
CA PHE A 168 -0.91 -6.81 1.63
C PHE A 168 -0.85 -6.70 3.17
N ASN A 169 -0.80 -5.50 3.73
CA ASN A 169 -0.75 -5.30 5.17
C ASN A 169 -1.97 -5.93 5.89
N GLN A 170 -1.71 -6.75 6.91
CA GLN A 170 -2.70 -7.55 7.66
C GLN A 170 -3.90 -6.71 8.18
N ALA A 171 -3.66 -5.48 8.63
CA ALA A 171 -4.75 -4.60 9.10
C ALA A 171 -5.70 -4.17 7.97
N ARG A 172 -5.19 -3.99 6.75
CA ARG A 172 -5.99 -3.68 5.56
C ARG A 172 -6.86 -4.88 5.15
N MET A 173 -6.30 -6.08 5.23
CA MET A 173 -7.03 -7.33 5.00
C MET A 173 -8.16 -7.54 6.01
N GLN A 174 -7.93 -7.23 7.29
CA GLN A 174 -8.95 -7.36 8.34
C GLN A 174 -10.04 -6.29 8.25
N LYS A 175 -9.72 -5.06 7.83
CA LYS A 175 -10.73 -3.98 7.67
C LYS A 175 -11.70 -4.22 6.52
N LEU A 176 -11.26 -4.82 5.42
CA LEU A 176 -12.14 -5.26 4.32
C LEU A 176 -13.17 -6.31 4.80
N SER A 177 -12.87 -7.02 5.88
CA SER A 177 -13.74 -8.04 6.48
C SER A 177 -14.75 -7.49 7.51
N LYS A 178 -14.60 -6.25 8.01
CA LYS A 178 -15.36 -5.75 9.18
C LYS A 178 -16.09 -4.42 8.95
N GLN A 179 -16.63 -4.20 7.75
CA GLN A 179 -17.41 -2.99 7.49
C GLN A 179 -18.88 -3.16 7.91
N GLN A 180 -19.20 -2.84 9.17
CA GLN A 180 -20.58 -2.59 9.65
C GLN A 180 -20.63 -1.41 10.65
N ASN A 181 -21.25 -0.31 10.20
CA ASN A 181 -22.26 0.61 10.78
C ASN A 181 -22.55 0.69 12.32
N PRO A 182 -23.30 1.71 12.84
CA PRO A 182 -23.84 2.96 12.24
C PRO A 182 -23.74 4.24 13.13
N LEU A 183 -24.20 5.35 12.52
CA LEU A 183 -24.71 6.65 13.03
C LEU A 183 -24.91 6.85 14.54
N ILE A 184 -24.29 7.91 15.08
CA ILE A 184 -24.63 8.54 16.37
C ILE A 184 -25.31 9.89 16.09
N GLN A 185 -26.39 10.17 16.83
CA GLN A 185 -27.16 11.41 16.78
C GLN A 185 -26.37 12.58 17.38
N ALA A 186 -26.41 13.73 16.72
CA ALA A 186 -25.63 14.91 17.07
C ALA A 186 -26.24 15.72 18.24
N THR A 187 -25.51 15.83 19.35
CA THR A 187 -25.50 17.02 20.21
C THR A 187 -24.61 18.10 19.56
N SER A 188 -24.69 19.38 19.95
CA SER A 188 -23.73 20.38 19.42
C SER A 188 -22.36 20.16 20.06
N ILE A 189 -21.39 19.79 19.24
CA ILE A 189 -20.04 19.41 19.67
C ILE A 189 -19.04 20.44 19.15
N CYS A 190 -18.15 20.89 20.03
CA CYS A 190 -17.17 21.95 19.85
C CYS A 190 -15.71 21.42 19.89
N PRO A 191 -14.73 22.21 19.42
CA PRO A 191 -13.29 21.91 19.63
C PRO A 191 -12.95 21.77 21.08
N ASP A 192 -12.07 20.83 21.41
CA ASP A 192 -11.14 21.04 22.52
C ASP A 192 -9.70 21.26 22.02
N TYR A 193 -9.40 22.51 21.65
CA TYR A 193 -8.05 22.90 21.24
C TYR A 193 -7.01 22.80 22.37
N SER A 194 -7.45 22.71 23.63
CA SER A 194 -6.56 22.69 24.78
C SER A 194 -5.90 21.33 24.99
N ASN A 195 -6.47 20.27 24.41
CA ASN A 195 -6.04 18.89 24.63
C ASN A 195 -5.55 18.21 23.34
N PRO A 196 -4.41 18.61 22.76
CA PRO A 196 -3.89 17.98 21.55
C PRO A 196 -3.51 16.52 21.79
N ILE A 197 -3.95 15.63 20.90
CA ILE A 197 -3.55 14.23 20.86
C ILE A 197 -2.50 14.06 19.78
N LYS A 198 -1.32 13.54 20.15
CA LYS A 198 -0.26 13.20 19.21
C LYS A 198 -0.23 11.69 19.01
N GLY A 199 -0.21 11.26 17.75
CA GLY A 199 -0.08 9.86 17.37
C GLY A 199 1.07 9.69 16.39
N GLY A 200 1.98 8.79 16.73
CA GLY A 200 3.11 8.40 15.89
C GLY A 200 3.02 6.93 15.52
N THR A 201 3.39 6.56 14.30
CA THR A 201 3.41 5.16 13.90
C THR A 201 4.38 4.88 12.76
N PHE A 202 4.74 3.61 12.66
CA PHE A 202 5.62 3.11 11.63
C PHE A 202 4.84 2.43 10.50
N GLY A 203 5.33 2.57 9.27
CA GLY A 203 4.79 1.91 8.09
C GLY A 203 5.88 1.64 7.06
N THR A 204 5.65 0.64 6.20
CA THR A 204 6.60 0.30 5.13
C THR A 204 6.59 1.32 4.01
N THR A 205 5.51 2.11 3.88
CA THR A 205 5.40 3.29 3.03
C THR A 205 4.98 4.50 3.86
N LYS A 206 5.32 5.70 3.39
CA LYS A 206 4.90 6.98 3.98
C LYS A 206 3.37 7.08 4.08
N SER A 207 2.66 6.62 3.05
CA SER A 207 1.20 6.62 3.02
C SER A 207 0.59 5.66 4.04
N ASP A 208 1.15 4.45 4.19
CA ASP A 208 0.72 3.48 5.23
C ASP A 208 0.98 4.01 6.64
N ALA A 209 2.18 4.56 6.89
CA ALA A 209 2.52 5.18 8.16
C ALA A 209 1.57 6.34 8.49
N CYS A 210 1.31 7.25 7.55
CA CYS A 210 0.39 8.36 7.75
C CYS A 210 -1.07 7.90 7.99
N TYR A 211 -1.54 6.90 7.23
CA TYR A 211 -2.87 6.32 7.42
C TYR A 211 -3.04 5.73 8.83
N LYS A 212 -2.05 4.97 9.30
CA LYS A 212 -2.05 4.41 10.64
C LYS A 212 -1.98 5.49 11.72
N ALA A 213 -1.22 6.58 11.51
CA ALA A 213 -1.05 7.65 12.50
C ALA A 213 -2.38 8.37 12.72
N ARG A 214 -3.09 8.66 11.61
CA ARG A 214 -4.46 9.19 11.62
C ARG A 214 -5.41 8.28 12.39
N GLY A 215 -5.34 6.97 12.15
CA GLY A 215 -6.16 5.98 12.85
C GLY A 215 -5.91 5.94 14.35
N TYR A 216 -4.65 6.03 14.79
CA TYR A 216 -4.28 6.07 16.21
C TYR A 216 -4.82 7.33 16.90
N VAL A 217 -4.62 8.50 16.28
CA VAL A 217 -5.17 9.74 16.86
C VAL A 217 -6.68 9.68 16.93
N ALA A 218 -7.35 9.14 15.91
CA ALA A 218 -8.82 9.03 15.92
C ALA A 218 -9.36 8.10 17.01
N SER A 219 -8.64 7.04 17.41
CA SER A 219 -9.09 6.11 18.46
C SER A 219 -8.97 6.67 19.88
N GLU A 220 -8.06 7.62 20.10
CA GLU A 220 -7.87 8.27 21.41
C GLU A 220 -8.88 9.41 21.64
N CYS A 221 -9.71 9.73 20.65
CA CYS A 221 -10.73 10.76 20.79
C CYS A 221 -12.00 10.18 21.44
N SER A 222 -12.65 10.99 22.27
CA SER A 222 -13.90 10.66 22.99
C SER A 222 -15.10 10.34 22.08
N ASN A 223 -14.98 10.56 20.77
CA ASN A 223 -15.93 10.10 19.78
C ASN A 223 -15.22 9.70 18.46
N GLN A 224 -15.91 8.89 17.64
CA GLN A 224 -15.46 8.48 16.29
C GLN A 224 -15.35 9.65 15.29
N TYR A 225 -15.72 10.87 15.72
CA TYR A 225 -15.78 12.09 14.91
C TYR A 225 -14.63 13.05 15.22
N CYS A 226 -13.47 12.53 15.60
CA CYS A 226 -12.24 13.33 15.64
C CYS A 226 -11.90 13.96 14.27
N TRP A 227 -12.54 13.50 13.18
CA TRP A 227 -12.55 14.14 11.85
C TRP A 227 -13.65 15.20 11.66
N GLY A 228 -14.69 15.19 12.49
CA GLY A 228 -15.93 15.96 12.34
C GLY A 228 -16.01 17.24 13.17
N CYS A 229 -15.33 17.35 14.33
CA CYS A 229 -15.28 18.61 15.09
C CYS A 229 -14.14 19.51 14.62
N TYR A 230 -12.97 18.92 14.31
CA TYR A 230 -11.82 19.57 13.67
C TYR A 230 -11.19 18.66 12.63
N SER A 231 -10.73 19.25 11.52
CA SER A 231 -9.73 18.61 10.69
C SER A 231 -8.36 18.66 11.40
N TYR A 232 -7.53 17.64 11.21
CA TYR A 232 -6.18 17.60 11.77
C TYR A 232 -5.44 18.91 11.52
N LYS A 233 -4.74 19.44 12.54
CA LYS A 233 -3.95 20.68 12.42
C LYS A 233 -2.94 20.62 11.28
N SER A 234 -2.41 19.42 11.04
CA SER A 234 -1.67 19.09 9.84
C SER A 234 -2.32 17.90 9.15
N THR A 235 -2.99 18.16 8.03
CA THR A 235 -3.40 17.08 7.12
C THR A 235 -2.19 16.38 6.49
N ASN A 236 -1.04 17.05 6.47
CA ASN A 236 0.23 16.51 6.04
C ASN A 236 0.90 15.82 7.25
N CYS A 237 0.90 14.49 7.27
CA CYS A 237 1.64 13.78 8.31
C CYS A 237 3.13 14.15 8.24
N ASP A 238 3.72 14.49 9.39
CA ASP A 238 5.14 14.75 9.51
C ASP A 238 5.86 13.40 9.53
N CYS A 239 6.49 13.04 8.41
CA CYS A 239 7.08 11.72 8.22
C CYS A 239 8.59 11.79 8.08
N ILE A 240 9.27 10.88 8.76
CA ILE A 240 10.71 10.70 8.73
C ILE A 240 10.98 9.30 8.20
N CYS A 241 11.35 9.25 6.93
CA CYS A 241 11.61 8.01 6.22
C CYS A 241 13.09 7.64 6.25
N THR A 242 13.37 6.37 5.98
CA THR A 242 14.73 5.85 5.97
C THR A 242 15.57 6.55 4.89
N PRO A 243 16.74 7.14 5.25
CA PRO A 243 17.66 7.74 4.30
C PRO A 243 18.04 6.80 3.16
N GLY A 244 18.02 7.31 1.93
CA GLY A 244 18.33 6.53 0.72
C GLY A 244 17.19 5.62 0.23
N LEU A 245 16.13 5.44 1.02
CA LEU A 245 14.95 4.66 0.63
C LEU A 245 13.75 5.51 0.22
N GLY A 246 13.82 6.85 0.27
CA GLY A 246 12.72 7.72 -0.18
C GLY A 246 11.51 7.62 0.73
N ASP A 247 10.31 7.37 0.19
CA ASP A 247 9.04 7.30 0.94
C ASP A 247 8.80 5.94 1.63
N PHE A 248 9.86 5.20 1.95
CA PHE A 248 9.78 3.83 2.46
C PHE A 248 10.37 3.71 3.87
N TYR A 249 9.78 2.79 4.65
CA TYR A 249 10.13 2.50 6.04
C TYR A 249 10.20 3.80 6.85
N CYS A 250 9.01 4.34 7.12
CA CYS A 250 8.84 5.66 7.68
C CYS A 250 8.21 5.60 9.06
N TYR A 251 8.59 6.56 9.90
CA TYR A 251 7.82 6.97 11.06
C TYR A 251 7.03 8.22 10.70
N CYS A 252 5.73 8.24 10.94
CA CYS A 252 4.88 9.41 10.72
C CYS A 252 4.17 9.82 12.01
N GLU A 253 4.19 11.12 12.30
CA GLU A 253 3.45 11.74 13.39
C GLU A 253 2.31 12.59 12.85
N ILE A 254 1.21 12.62 13.60
CA ILE A 254 0.11 13.55 13.38
C ILE A 254 -0.42 14.06 14.72
N THR A 255 -0.91 15.29 14.72
CA THR A 255 -1.58 15.90 15.88
C THR A 255 -3.05 16.15 15.53
N GLY A 256 -3.95 15.67 16.37
CA GLY A 256 -5.39 15.96 16.33
C GLY A 256 -5.89 16.54 17.65
N PHE A 257 -7.21 16.74 17.75
CA PHE A 257 -7.86 17.31 18.92
C PHE A 257 -9.17 16.57 19.18
N PRO A 258 -9.47 16.20 20.44
CA PRO A 258 -10.75 15.63 20.78
C PRO A 258 -11.85 16.69 20.67
N CYS A 259 -13.06 16.18 20.61
CA CYS A 259 -14.26 16.97 20.69
C CYS A 259 -14.66 17.18 22.15
N LYS A 260 -15.27 18.33 22.47
CA LYS A 260 -15.98 18.57 23.74
C LYS A 260 -17.39 19.07 23.48
N ASP A 261 -18.27 18.96 24.45
CA ASP A 261 -19.58 19.60 24.37
C ASP A 261 -19.42 21.12 24.27
N CYS A 262 -20.25 21.77 23.47
CA CYS A 262 -20.26 23.22 23.41
C CYS A 262 -20.82 23.78 24.73
N GLU A 263 -20.01 24.54 25.45
CA GLU A 263 -20.48 25.37 26.57
C GLU A 263 -21.11 26.64 25.99
N TYR A 264 -22.41 26.86 26.23
CA TYR A 264 -23.12 28.10 25.93
C TYR A 264 -23.23 28.96 27.18
#